data_AF-A0A940ZII6-F1
#
_entry.id   AF-A0A940ZII6-F1
#
_cell.length_a   1.000
_cell.length_b   1.000
_cell.length_c   1.000
_cell.angle_alpha   90.00
_cell.angle_beta   90.00
_cell.angle_gamma   90.00
#
_symmetry.space_group_name_H-M   'P 1'
#
loop_
_entity.id
_entity.type
_entity.pdbx_description
1 polymer ?
#
loop_
_entity_poly.entity_id
_entity_poly.type
_entity_poly.pdbx_seq_one_letter_code
_entity_poly.pdbx_strand_id
1 'polypeptide(L)'
;PPAMGELGFKLPIYSLPMGLFATKNLPDPIVAKLDDTVRKIVEDKDFVAKNKSADLVMEYRNAADAEKYLARFRDNLTTFFKEEGFVKK
;
A
#
# COMPACT_ATOMS: atom_id res chain seq x y z
N PRO A 1 -4.87 -21.46 -2.41
CA PRO A 1 -5.13 -21.79 -0.99
C PRO A 1 -6.03 -20.68 -0.39
N PRO A 2 -6.85 -20.97 0.62
CA PRO A 2 -7.64 -19.93 1.28
C PRO A 2 -6.72 -18.91 1.95
N ALA A 3 -7.14 -17.65 1.99
CA ALA A 3 -6.46 -16.62 2.75
C ALA A 3 -6.68 -16.86 4.25
N MET A 4 -5.72 -16.45 5.09
CA MET A 4 -5.84 -16.63 6.56
C MET A 4 -7.09 -15.93 7.14
N GLY A 5 -7.52 -14.82 6.54
CA GLY A 5 -8.78 -14.16 6.92
C GLY A 5 -10.02 -15.03 6.70
N GLU A 6 -10.05 -15.84 5.63
CA GLU A 6 -11.15 -16.79 5.34
C GLU A 6 -11.19 -17.95 6.34
N LEU A 7 -10.07 -18.20 7.03
CA LEU A 7 -9.95 -19.19 8.09
C LEU A 7 -10.26 -18.61 9.48
N GLY A 8 -10.69 -17.34 9.56
CA GLY A 8 -11.08 -16.68 10.81
C GLY A 8 -9.94 -16.01 11.59
N PHE A 9 -8.73 -15.96 11.05
CA PHE A 9 -7.64 -15.23 11.68
C PHE A 9 -7.83 -13.72 11.48
N LYS A 10 -7.78 -12.97 12.59
CA LYS A 10 -7.71 -11.51 12.54
C LYS A 10 -6.30 -11.08 12.17
N LEU A 11 -6.10 -10.60 10.95
CA LEU A 11 -4.81 -10.11 10.49
C LEU A 11 -4.78 -8.57 10.63
N PRO A 12 -3.76 -7.99 11.30
CA PRO A 12 -3.61 -6.54 11.37
C PRO A 12 -3.21 -5.94 10.01
N ILE A 13 -2.61 -6.76 9.15
CA ILE A 13 -2.16 -6.41 7.80
C ILE A 13 -2.52 -7.54 6.84
N TYR A 14 -3.13 -7.18 5.71
CA TYR A 14 -3.40 -8.09 4.59
C TYR A 14 -2.39 -7.96 3.45
N SER A 15 -1.74 -6.79 3.33
CA SER A 15 -0.72 -6.52 2.32
C SER A 15 0.26 -5.46 2.81
N LEU A 16 1.53 -5.60 2.46
CA LEU A 16 2.53 -4.57 2.70
C LEU A 16 2.36 -3.44 1.67
N PRO A 17 2.21 -2.17 2.10
CA PRO A 17 2.20 -1.06 1.17
C PRO A 17 3.54 -0.96 0.46
N MET A 18 3.49 -0.95 -0.87
CA MET A 18 4.59 -0.51 -1.72
C MET A 18 4.14 0.78 -2.41
N GLY A 19 4.96 1.82 -2.36
CA GLY A 19 4.57 3.12 -2.90
C GLY A 19 5.74 4.06 -3.12
N LEU A 20 5.49 5.08 -3.94
CA LEU A 20 6.40 6.20 -4.14
C LEU A 20 5.99 7.34 -3.21
N PHE A 21 6.97 7.93 -2.54
CA PHE A 21 6.76 9.03 -1.60
C PHE A 21 7.54 10.27 -2.04
N ALA A 22 6.91 11.43 -1.86
CA ALA A 22 7.52 12.73 -2.09
C ALA A 22 7.57 13.53 -0.79
N THR A 23 8.44 14.54 -0.76
CA THR A 23 8.46 15.51 0.34
C THR A 23 7.18 16.37 0.29
N LYS A 24 6.71 16.81 1.46
CA LYS A 24 5.46 17.56 1.61
C LYS A 24 5.38 18.83 0.75
N ASN A 25 6.52 19.43 0.43
CA ASN A 25 6.61 20.72 -0.26
C ASN A 25 6.92 20.58 -1.75
N LEU A 26 6.73 19.39 -2.34
CA LEU A 26 6.96 19.20 -3.75
C LEU A 26 5.88 19.96 -4.56
N PRO A 27 6.25 20.77 -5.57
CA PRO A 27 5.28 21.51 -6.37
C PRO A 27 4.26 20.62 -7.07
N ASP A 28 2.98 21.02 -7.08
CA ASP A 28 1.86 20.26 -7.66
C ASP A 28 2.11 19.78 -9.10
N PRO A 29 2.71 20.57 -10.02
CA PRO A 29 2.97 20.09 -11.38
C PRO A 29 3.94 18.90 -11.41
N ILE A 30 4.89 18.84 -10.46
CA ILE A 30 5.83 17.73 -10.34
C ILE A 30 5.11 16.52 -9.75
N VAL A 31 4.28 16.72 -8.72
CA VAL A 31 3.46 15.64 -8.13
C VAL A 31 2.57 15.01 -9.19
N ALA A 32 1.85 15.83 -9.98
CA ALA A 32 0.98 15.35 -11.06
C ALA A 32 1.75 14.56 -12.12
N LYS A 33 2.97 15.02 -12.48
CA LYS A 33 3.81 14.30 -13.44
C LYS A 33 4.28 12.95 -12.89
N LEU A 34 4.63 12.87 -11.60
CA LEU A 34 5.01 11.63 -10.94
C LEU A 34 3.83 10.66 -10.85
N ASP A 35 2.65 11.14 -10.46
CA ASP A 35 1.40 10.36 -10.38
C ASP A 35 1.07 9.71 -11.73
N ASP A 36 1.05 10.50 -12.80
CA ASP A 36 0.79 10.00 -14.16
C ASP A 36 1.88 9.03 -14.65
N THR A 37 3.14 9.29 -14.31
CA THR A 37 4.25 8.40 -14.67
C THR A 37 4.13 7.05 -13.96
N VAL A 38 3.85 7.06 -12.65
CA VAL A 38 3.66 5.83 -11.88
C VAL A 38 2.49 5.05 -12.44
N ARG A 39 1.33 5.70 -12.66
CA ARG A 39 0.15 5.05 -13.26
C ARG A 39 0.49 4.32 -14.55
N LYS A 40 1.21 4.98 -15.47
CA LYS A 40 1.65 4.36 -16.74
C LYS A 40 2.57 3.16 -16.53
N ILE A 41 3.46 3.20 -15.53
CA ILE A 41 4.36 2.08 -15.23
C ILE A 41 3.59 0.89 -14.67
N VAL A 42 2.65 1.08 -13.74
CA VAL A 42 1.86 -0.05 -13.20
C VAL A 42 0.86 -0.63 -14.20
N GLU A 43 0.49 0.14 -15.23
CA GLU A 43 -0.32 -0.32 -16.37
C GLU A 43 0.51 -0.94 -17.50
N ASP A 44 1.84 -0.81 -17.46
CA ASP A 44 2.74 -1.35 -18.49
C ASP A 44 2.75 -2.88 -18.49
N LYS A 45 2.65 -3.48 -19.68
CA LYS A 45 2.50 -4.94 -19.81
C LYS A 45 3.74 -5.71 -19.36
N ASP A 46 4.93 -5.20 -19.65
CA ASP A 46 6.18 -5.86 -19.28
C ASP A 46 6.41 -5.74 -17.77
N PHE A 47 6.08 -4.58 -17.20
CA PHE A 47 6.07 -4.37 -15.76
C PHE A 47 5.09 -5.33 -15.05
N VAL A 48 3.84 -5.43 -15.52
CA VAL A 48 2.84 -6.34 -14.97
C VAL A 48 3.28 -7.79 -15.09
N ALA A 49 3.80 -8.21 -16.25
CA ALA A 49 4.27 -9.58 -16.47
C ALA A 49 5.42 -9.94 -15.52
N LYS A 50 6.37 -9.03 -15.34
CA LYS A 50 7.53 -9.22 -14.45
C LYS A 50 7.14 -9.27 -12.97
N ASN A 51 6.18 -8.45 -12.53
CA ASN A 51 5.70 -8.51 -11.16
C ASN A 51 4.89 -9.78 -10.91
N LYS A 52 4.06 -10.19 -11.87
CA LYS A 52 3.30 -11.43 -11.78
C LYS A 52 4.20 -12.67 -11.70
N SER A 53 5.34 -12.70 -12.40
CA SER A 53 6.30 -13.82 -12.29
C SER A 53 7.03 -13.87 -10.95
N ALA A 54 6.95 -12.80 -10.15
CA ALA A 54 7.46 -12.73 -8.78
C ALA A 54 6.33 -12.82 -7.72
N ASP A 55 5.13 -13.24 -8.13
CA ASP A 55 3.92 -13.29 -7.28
C ASP A 55 3.57 -11.95 -6.61
N LEU A 56 3.97 -10.83 -7.23
CA LEU A 56 3.63 -9.48 -6.80
C LEU A 56 2.40 -8.98 -7.55
N VAL A 57 1.37 -8.64 -6.79
CA VAL A 57 0.18 -7.96 -7.31
C VAL A 57 0.35 -6.47 -7.08
N MET A 58 0.55 -5.73 -8.18
CA MET A 58 0.67 -4.27 -8.15
C MET A 58 -0.68 -3.65 -8.53
N GLU A 59 -1.23 -2.85 -7.62
CA GLU A 59 -2.46 -2.09 -7.85
C GLU A 59 -2.13 -0.60 -7.77
N TYR A 60 -2.53 0.16 -8.79
CA TYR A 60 -2.37 1.60 -8.75
C TYR A 60 -3.31 2.24 -7.73
N ARG A 61 -2.79 3.15 -6.91
CA ARG A 61 -3.56 4.03 -6.04
C ARG A 61 -3.05 5.45 -6.26
N ASN A 62 -3.97 6.38 -6.55
CA ASN A 62 -3.63 7.79 -6.58
C ASN A 62 -3.23 8.27 -5.17
N ALA A 63 -2.66 9.47 -5.08
CA ALA A 63 -2.20 10.04 -3.83
C ALA A 63 -3.25 10.06 -2.71
N ALA A 64 -4.50 10.43 -3.00
CA ALA A 64 -5.57 10.54 -2.01
C ALA A 64 -5.99 9.18 -1.45
N ASP A 65 -6.08 8.16 -2.30
CA ASP A 65 -6.43 6.81 -1.91
C ASP A 65 -5.27 6.09 -1.20
N ALA A 66 -4.03 6.41 -1.59
CA ALA A 66 -2.82 5.96 -0.90
C ALA A 66 -2.76 6.55 0.52
N GLU A 67 -3.07 7.82 0.72
CA GLU A 67 -3.11 8.45 2.05
C GLU A 67 -4.16 7.81 2.96
N LYS A 68 -5.38 7.59 2.45
CA LYS A 68 -6.44 6.86 3.18
C LYS A 68 -6.05 5.42 3.51
N TYR A 69 -5.35 4.75 2.60
CA TYR A 69 -4.83 3.40 2.85
C TYR A 69 -3.80 3.42 3.99
N LEU A 70 -2.82 4.32 3.93
CA LEU A 70 -1.76 4.42 4.93
C LEU A 70 -2.28 4.82 6.31
N ALA A 71 -3.28 5.70 6.37
CA ALA A 71 -3.95 6.04 7.63
C ALA A 71 -4.59 4.80 8.27
N ARG A 72 -5.38 4.04 7.50
CA ARG A 72 -5.99 2.78 7.98
C ARG A 72 -4.94 1.74 8.37
N PHE A 73 -3.88 1.61 7.59
CA PHE A 73 -2.76 0.71 7.88
C PHE A 73 -2.09 1.06 9.21
N ARG A 74 -1.79 2.34 9.44
CA ARG A 74 -1.26 2.84 10.72
C ARG A 74 -2.21 2.55 11.88
N ASP A 75 -3.49 2.82 11.71
CA ASP A 75 -4.48 2.68 12.79
C ASP A 75 -4.68 1.21 13.16
N ASN A 76 -4.73 0.30 12.18
CA ASN A 76 -4.80 -1.14 12.40
C ASN A 76 -3.56 -1.66 13.14
N LEU A 77 -2.36 -1.27 12.69
CA LEU A 77 -1.12 -1.64 13.36
C LEU A 77 -1.05 -1.12 14.79
N THR A 78 -1.39 0.15 14.99
CA THR A 78 -1.37 0.77 16.32
C THR A 78 -2.32 0.06 17.27
N THR A 79 -3.52 -0.26 16.79
CA THR A 79 -4.53 -0.99 17.57
C THR A 79 -4.02 -2.38 17.94
N PHE A 80 -3.55 -3.14 16.95
CA PHE A 80 -3.01 -4.48 17.16
C PHE A 80 -1.85 -4.49 18.18
N PHE A 81 -0.85 -3.64 17.99
CA PHE A 81 0.29 -3.60 18.91
C PHE A 81 -0.09 -3.16 20.33
N LYS A 82 -1.14 -2.35 20.51
CA LYS A 82 -1.66 -1.99 21.83
C LYS A 82 -2.45 -3.13 22.48
N GLU A 83 -3.31 -3.81 21.72
CA GLU A 83 -4.13 -4.92 22.22
C GLU A 83 -3.28 -6.12 22.62
N GLU A 84 -2.25 -6.43 21.84
CA GLU A 84 -1.32 -7.53 22.11
C GLU A 84 -0.23 -7.16 23.15
N GLY A 85 -0.26 -5.93 23.69
CA GLY A 85 0.66 -5.50 24.76
C GLY A 85 2.09 -5.20 24.32
N PHE A 86 2.37 -5.10 23.03
CA PHE A 86 3.68 -4.77 22.48
C PHE A 86 4.05 -3.28 22.64
N VAL A 87 3.06 -2.40 22.78
CA VAL A 87 3.27 -0.97 23.03
C VAL A 87 2.47 -0.56 24.26
N LYS A 88 3.11 0.17 25.19
CA LYS A 88 2.43 0.71 26.37
C LYS A 88 1.30 1.67 25.95
N LYS A 89 0.17 1.56 26.64
CA LYS A 89 -1.04 2.37 26.40
C LYS A 89 -0.75 3.87 26.38
#